data_AF-A0A1G0EI54-F1
#
_entry.id   AF-A0A1G0EI54-F1
#
_cell.length_a   1.000
_cell.length_b   1.000
_cell.length_c   1.000
_cell.angle_alpha   90.00
_cell.angle_beta   90.00
_cell.angle_gamma   90.00
#
_symmetry.space_group_name_H-M   'P 1'
#
loop_
_entity.id
_entity.type
_entity.pdbx_description
1 polymer ?
#
loop_
_entity_poly.entity_id
_entity_poly.type
_entity_poly.pdbx_seq_one_letter_code
_entity_poly.pdbx_strand_id
1 'polypeptide(L)'
;MQQDIANAKAGLTGDPLLALADAIQWGEVEKHMQADYWQAMFRKGGRVPYDYRAMFRALLLARWFGLSYPKLERALRVRLDFLLFAGFAIGDKMPDASTLNRFKMRLAEGGTLAAMFAEVDRQLGAQGIEVRPTRGALVEAGIVREKASPAKG
;
A
#
# COMPACT_ATOMS: atom_id res chain seq x y z
N MET A 1 -9.40 1.49 18.97
CA MET A 1 -9.18 1.20 17.53
C MET A 1 -9.29 2.45 16.65
N GLN A 2 -10.45 3.13 16.53
CA GLN A 2 -10.52 4.39 15.74
C GLN A 2 -9.65 5.51 16.35
N GLN A 3 -9.59 5.59 17.69
CA GLN A 3 -8.81 6.61 18.39
C GLN A 3 -7.29 6.43 18.25
N ASP A 4 -6.82 5.18 18.13
CA ASP A 4 -5.39 4.87 17.96
C ASP A 4 -4.89 5.29 16.57
N ILE A 5 -5.72 5.08 15.54
CA ILE A 5 -5.44 5.53 14.17
C ILE A 5 -5.48 7.05 14.08
N ALA A 6 -6.44 7.71 14.72
CA ALA A 6 -6.53 9.17 14.74
C ALA A 6 -5.32 9.81 15.42
N ASN A 7 -4.88 9.26 16.55
CA ASN A 7 -3.68 9.74 17.26
C ASN A 7 -2.39 9.49 16.46
N ALA A 8 -2.28 8.33 15.80
CA ALA A 8 -1.15 8.02 14.91
C ALA A 8 -1.08 8.97 13.71
N LYS A 9 -2.24 9.30 13.09
CA LYS A 9 -2.32 10.29 12.01
C LYS A 9 -1.94 11.69 12.48
N ALA A 10 -2.34 12.10 13.68
CA ALA A 10 -1.95 13.40 14.25
C ALA A 10 -0.43 13.55 14.38
N GLY A 11 0.29 12.47 14.73
CA GLY A 11 1.75 12.42 14.76
C GLY A 11 2.43 12.51 13.39
N LEU A 12 1.67 12.38 12.30
CA LEU A 12 2.13 12.45 10.90
C LEU A 12 1.46 13.63 10.16
N THR A 13 1.09 14.68 10.89
CA THR A 13 0.54 15.90 10.29
C THR A 13 1.51 16.47 9.26
N GLY A 14 1.06 16.66 8.03
CA GLY A 14 1.89 17.14 6.91
C GLY A 14 2.60 16.04 6.13
N ASP A 15 2.38 14.76 6.44
CA ASP A 15 2.91 13.66 5.65
C ASP A 15 2.34 13.69 4.21
N PRO A 16 3.20 13.75 3.18
CA PRO A 16 2.76 13.94 1.79
C PRO A 16 1.99 12.73 1.25
N LEU A 17 2.27 11.51 1.75
CA LEU A 17 1.56 10.31 1.34
C LEU A 17 0.15 10.27 1.93
N LEU A 18 -0.01 10.70 3.19
CA LEU A 18 -1.33 10.81 3.80
C LEU A 18 -2.16 11.94 3.18
N ALA A 19 -1.55 13.09 2.89
CA ALA A 19 -2.21 14.17 2.14
C ALA A 19 -2.67 13.71 0.75
N LEU A 20 -1.87 12.89 0.07
CA LEU A 20 -2.24 12.27 -1.20
C LEU A 20 -3.44 11.32 -1.05
N ALA A 21 -3.51 10.56 0.05
CA ALA A 21 -4.65 9.69 0.31
C ALA A 21 -5.96 10.48 0.49
N ASP A 22 -5.90 11.66 1.11
CA ASP A 22 -7.05 12.53 1.34
C ASP A 22 -7.50 13.23 0.03
N ALA A 23 -6.59 13.43 -0.91
CA ALA A 23 -6.89 14.00 -2.24
C ALA A 23 -7.60 13.02 -3.19
N ILE A 24 -7.67 11.72 -2.86
CA ILE A 24 -8.26 10.68 -3.70
C ILE A 24 -9.70 10.41 -3.28
N GLN A 25 -10.62 10.51 -4.23
CA GLN A 25 -12.01 10.07 -4.11
C GLN A 25 -12.10 8.56 -4.25
N TRP A 26 -11.80 7.84 -3.16
CA TRP A 26 -11.75 6.37 -3.11
C TRP A 26 -13.05 5.70 -3.56
N GLY A 27 -14.20 6.31 -3.30
CA GLY A 27 -15.50 5.77 -3.74
C GLY A 27 -15.60 5.64 -5.26
N GLU A 28 -15.02 6.55 -6.03
CA GLU A 28 -15.00 6.48 -7.51
C GLU A 28 -14.05 5.38 -8.00
N VAL A 29 -12.87 5.26 -7.38
CA VAL A 29 -11.91 4.19 -7.68
C VAL A 29 -12.54 2.81 -7.45
N GLU A 30 -13.31 2.69 -6.37
CA GLU A 30 -13.95 1.44 -5.98
C GLU A 30 -15.08 1.01 -6.91
N LYS A 31 -15.70 1.91 -7.68
CA LYS A 31 -16.72 1.56 -8.69
C LYS A 31 -16.17 0.66 -9.80
N HIS A 32 -14.87 0.76 -10.07
CA HIS A 32 -14.20 -0.13 -11.01
C HIS A 32 -14.03 -1.54 -10.45
N MET A 33 -14.14 -1.70 -9.13
CA MET A 33 -14.11 -3.01 -8.50
C MET A 33 -15.53 -3.58 -8.40
N GLN A 34 -15.73 -4.74 -9.00
CA GLN A 34 -16.96 -5.50 -8.78
C GLN A 34 -16.91 -6.10 -7.36
N ALA A 35 -17.61 -5.52 -6.39
CA ALA A 35 -17.67 -6.04 -5.03
C ALA A 35 -18.15 -7.51 -4.99
N ASP A 36 -19.04 -7.87 -5.92
CA ASP A 36 -19.52 -9.23 -6.13
C ASP A 36 -18.41 -10.18 -6.61
N TYR A 37 -17.46 -9.68 -7.41
CA TYR A 37 -16.28 -10.43 -7.79
C TYR A 37 -15.41 -10.73 -6.56
N TRP A 38 -15.16 -9.75 -5.69
CA TRP A 38 -14.40 -9.97 -4.46
C TRP A 38 -15.07 -10.97 -3.51
N GLN A 39 -16.38 -10.86 -3.27
CA GLN A 39 -17.10 -11.80 -2.42
C GLN A 39 -17.19 -13.21 -3.05
N ALA A 40 -17.41 -13.30 -4.36
CA ALA A 40 -17.41 -14.57 -5.10
C ALA A 40 -16.04 -15.25 -5.07
N MET A 41 -14.95 -14.47 -5.05
CA MET A 41 -13.57 -14.97 -5.04
C MET A 41 -13.17 -15.70 -3.76
N PHE A 42 -13.81 -15.42 -2.62
CA PHE A 42 -13.57 -16.13 -1.35
C PHE A 42 -14.70 -17.11 -0.97
N ARG A 43 -15.81 -17.11 -1.72
CA ARG A 43 -16.98 -18.01 -1.51
C ARG A 43 -16.64 -19.51 -1.62
N LYS A 44 -15.52 -19.89 -2.24
CA LYS A 44 -15.09 -21.30 -2.39
C LYS A 44 -14.17 -21.83 -1.28
N GLY A 45 -13.89 -21.10 -0.19
CA GLY A 45 -13.02 -21.68 0.84
C GLY A 45 -12.71 -20.93 2.14
N GLY A 46 -13.42 -19.83 2.49
CA GLY A 46 -13.34 -19.28 3.85
C GLY A 46 -13.41 -17.75 3.95
N ARG A 47 -13.19 -17.25 5.18
CA ARG A 47 -13.21 -15.83 5.54
C ARG A 47 -12.26 -15.02 4.65
N VAL A 48 -12.75 -13.94 4.04
CA VAL A 48 -11.92 -12.94 3.36
C VAL A 48 -10.90 -12.41 4.38
N PRO A 49 -9.59 -12.68 4.24
CA PRO A 49 -8.64 -12.39 5.31
C PRO A 49 -8.23 -10.92 5.39
N TYR A 50 -8.42 -10.14 4.32
CA TYR A 50 -8.01 -8.74 4.23
C TYR A 50 -9.05 -7.89 3.50
N ASP A 51 -9.20 -6.62 3.87
CA ASP A 51 -10.00 -5.66 3.10
C ASP A 51 -9.34 -5.41 1.73
N TYR A 52 -10.12 -5.54 0.65
CA TYR A 52 -9.63 -5.29 -0.71
C TYR A 52 -9.16 -3.85 -0.89
N ARG A 53 -9.77 -2.89 -0.18
CA ARG A 53 -9.42 -1.47 -0.24
C ARG A 53 -7.98 -1.30 0.22
N ALA A 54 -7.65 -1.93 1.35
CA ALA A 54 -6.31 -1.91 1.89
C ALA A 54 -5.30 -2.64 1.02
N MET A 55 -5.69 -3.78 0.46
CA MET A 55 -4.85 -4.53 -0.50
C MET A 55 -4.55 -3.70 -1.76
N PHE A 56 -5.54 -3.02 -2.34
CA PHE A 56 -5.34 -2.16 -3.51
C PHE A 56 -4.45 -0.97 -3.20
N ARG A 57 -4.67 -0.30 -2.06
CA ARG A 57 -3.80 0.80 -1.63
C ARG A 57 -2.37 0.34 -1.39
N ALA A 58 -2.15 -0.87 -0.88
CA ALA A 58 -0.82 -1.47 -0.81
C ALA A 58 -0.19 -1.64 -2.21
N LEU A 59 -0.97 -2.01 -3.24
CA LEU A 59 -0.46 -2.06 -4.62
C LEU A 59 -0.09 -0.67 -5.18
N LEU A 60 -0.81 0.40 -4.80
CA LEU A 60 -0.40 1.77 -5.14
C LEU A 60 0.96 2.11 -4.53
N LEU A 61 1.20 1.73 -3.27
CA LEU A 61 2.51 1.91 -2.63
C LEU A 61 3.61 1.16 -3.38
N ALA A 62 3.36 -0.08 -3.81
CA ALA A 62 4.33 -0.80 -4.65
C ALA A 62 4.62 -0.07 -5.97
N ARG A 63 3.59 0.48 -6.62
CA ARG A 63 3.72 1.21 -7.89
C ARG A 63 4.50 2.51 -7.74
N TRP A 64 4.11 3.36 -6.79
CA TRP A 64 4.70 4.70 -6.60
C TRP A 64 6.12 4.64 -6.05
N PHE A 65 6.43 3.68 -5.18
CA PHE A 65 7.75 3.55 -4.57
C PHE A 65 8.63 2.48 -5.24
N GLY A 66 8.18 1.87 -6.35
CA GLY A 66 8.94 0.86 -7.07
C GLY A 66 9.30 -0.38 -6.24
N LEU A 67 8.42 -0.79 -5.32
CA LEU A 67 8.70 -1.87 -4.37
C LEU A 67 8.33 -3.24 -4.95
N SER A 68 9.21 -4.21 -4.72
CA SER A 68 8.83 -5.62 -4.84
C SER A 68 7.87 -6.01 -3.70
N TYR A 69 7.06 -7.06 -3.88
CA TYR A 69 6.14 -7.51 -2.84
C TYR A 69 6.79 -7.83 -1.48
N PRO A 70 7.99 -8.46 -1.42
CA PRO A 70 8.71 -8.62 -0.16
C PRO A 70 9.10 -7.28 0.50
N LYS A 71 9.47 -6.28 -0.30
CA LYS A 71 9.78 -4.93 0.21
C LYS A 71 8.52 -4.23 0.71
N LEU A 72 7.41 -4.36 -0.01
CA LEU A 72 6.10 -3.82 0.40
C LEU A 72 5.61 -4.46 1.70
N GLU A 73 5.70 -5.79 1.82
CA GLU A 73 5.36 -6.50 3.05
C GLU A 73 6.16 -5.96 4.25
N ARG A 74 7.48 -5.83 4.10
CA ARG A 74 8.33 -5.25 5.15
C ARG A 74 7.92 -3.81 5.46
N ALA A 75 7.70 -2.99 4.43
CA ALA A 75 7.32 -1.59 4.60
C ALA A 75 6.00 -1.46 5.38
N LEU A 76 4.96 -2.23 5.05
CA LEU A 76 3.69 -2.22 5.78
C LEU A 76 3.83 -2.55 7.28
N ARG A 77 4.88 -3.30 7.67
CA ARG A 77 5.15 -3.64 9.08
C ARG A 77 5.92 -2.57 9.84
N VAL A 78 6.72 -1.75 9.16
CA VAL A 78 7.68 -0.83 9.83
C VAL A 78 7.43 0.65 9.56
N ARG A 79 6.65 0.98 8.53
CA ARG A 79 6.33 2.35 8.11
C ARG A 79 4.89 2.68 8.47
N LEU A 80 4.73 3.53 9.47
CA LEU A 80 3.42 3.92 9.98
C LEU A 80 2.60 4.66 8.92
N ASP A 81 3.23 5.54 8.15
CA ASP A 81 2.63 6.23 7.01
C ASP A 81 2.10 5.25 5.94
N PHE A 82 2.85 4.18 5.65
CA PHE A 82 2.41 3.13 4.72
C PHE A 82 1.24 2.31 5.26
N LEU A 83 1.31 1.93 6.53
CA LEU A 83 0.23 1.20 7.20
C LEU A 83 -1.07 2.01 7.18
N LEU A 84 -0.98 3.30 7.55
CA LEU A 84 -2.11 4.22 7.61
C LEU A 84 -2.64 4.58 6.23
N PHE A 85 -1.76 4.77 5.23
CA PHE A 85 -2.15 4.98 3.84
C PHE A 85 -2.96 3.78 3.32
N ALA A 86 -2.44 2.57 3.54
CA ALA A 86 -3.14 1.35 3.15
C ALA A 86 -4.47 1.20 3.92
N GLY A 87 -4.57 1.71 5.14
CA GLY A 87 -5.79 1.62 5.95
C GLY A 87 -5.87 0.32 6.76
N PHE A 88 -4.74 -0.32 7.04
CA PHE A 88 -4.66 -1.42 8.00
C PHE A 88 -4.66 -0.87 9.44
N ALA A 89 -5.21 -1.61 10.40
CA ALA A 89 -5.13 -1.22 11.80
C ALA A 89 -3.75 -1.52 12.39
N ILE A 90 -3.35 -0.74 13.39
CA ILE A 90 -2.13 -0.99 14.15
C ILE A 90 -2.28 -2.33 14.88
N GLY A 91 -1.34 -3.24 14.65
CA GLY A 91 -1.34 -4.58 15.24
C GLY A 91 -2.07 -5.65 14.42
N ASP A 92 -2.71 -5.29 13.30
CA ASP A 92 -3.26 -6.29 12.38
C ASP A 92 -2.15 -7.14 11.76
N LYS A 93 -2.49 -8.38 11.41
CA LYS A 93 -1.62 -9.22 10.57
C LYS A 93 -1.52 -8.56 9.20
N MET A 94 -0.30 -8.35 8.69
CA MET A 94 -0.10 -7.81 7.35
C MET A 94 -0.12 -8.92 6.30
N PRO A 95 -0.63 -8.65 5.08
CA PRO A 95 -0.55 -9.59 3.98
C PRO A 95 0.91 -9.86 3.62
N ASP A 96 1.26 -11.13 3.45
CA ASP A 96 2.58 -11.51 2.96
C ASP A 96 2.73 -11.22 1.45
N ALA A 97 3.97 -11.24 0.98
CA ALA A 97 4.30 -11.00 -0.43
C ALA A 97 3.53 -11.92 -1.39
N SER A 98 3.29 -13.17 -1.01
CA SER A 98 2.56 -14.13 -1.83
C SER A 98 1.08 -13.76 -1.97
N THR A 99 0.50 -13.23 -0.89
CA THR A 99 -0.89 -12.79 -0.82
C THR A 99 -1.10 -11.53 -1.66
N LEU A 100 -0.19 -10.56 -1.56
CA LEU A 100 -0.18 -9.37 -2.41
C LEU A 100 -0.06 -9.73 -3.90
N ASN A 101 0.83 -10.66 -4.24
CA ASN A 101 1.01 -11.11 -5.62
C ASN A 101 -0.25 -11.81 -6.16
N ARG A 102 -0.84 -12.76 -5.40
CA ARG A 102 -2.09 -13.42 -5.80
C ARG A 102 -3.22 -12.42 -6.00
N PHE A 103 -3.32 -11.43 -5.12
CA PHE A 103 -4.31 -10.35 -5.24
C PHE A 103 -4.12 -9.55 -6.54
N LYS A 104 -2.89 -9.11 -6.84
CA LYS A 104 -2.56 -8.40 -8.09
C LYS A 104 -2.90 -9.23 -9.32
N MET A 105 -2.46 -10.48 -9.38
CA MET A 105 -2.69 -11.35 -10.55
C MET A 105 -4.18 -11.46 -10.87
N ARG A 106 -5.00 -11.64 -9.84
CA ARG A 106 -6.45 -11.76 -9.98
C ARG A 106 -7.12 -10.49 -10.51
N LEU A 107 -6.72 -9.31 -10.02
CA LEU A 107 -7.26 -8.05 -10.55
C LEU A 107 -6.73 -7.70 -11.95
N ALA A 108 -5.56 -8.24 -12.32
CA ALA A 108 -4.98 -8.03 -13.64
C ALA A 108 -5.72 -8.82 -14.73
N GLU A 109 -6.18 -10.04 -14.43
CA GLU A 109 -6.89 -10.91 -15.37
C GLU A 109 -8.16 -10.28 -15.96
N GLY A 110 -8.83 -9.41 -15.20
CA GLY A 110 -10.06 -8.70 -15.64
C GLY A 110 -9.85 -7.26 -16.11
N GLY A 111 -8.63 -6.76 -16.18
CA GLY A 111 -8.35 -5.33 -16.46
C GLY A 111 -8.74 -4.37 -15.33
N THR A 112 -9.41 -4.85 -14.27
CA THR A 112 -9.83 -4.08 -13.11
C THR A 112 -8.69 -3.31 -12.46
N LEU A 113 -7.52 -3.95 -12.30
CA LEU A 113 -6.37 -3.29 -11.68
C LEU A 113 -5.93 -2.06 -12.49
N ALA A 114 -5.89 -2.19 -13.81
CA ALA A 114 -5.49 -1.10 -14.70
C ALA A 114 -6.51 0.05 -14.66
N ALA A 115 -7.81 -0.27 -14.65
CA ALA A 115 -8.87 0.73 -14.56
C ALA A 115 -8.82 1.51 -13.23
N MET A 116 -8.64 0.81 -12.10
CA MET A 116 -8.50 1.45 -10.79
C MET A 116 -7.26 2.34 -10.72
N PHE A 117 -6.12 1.90 -11.27
CA PHE A 117 -4.92 2.73 -11.36
C PHE A 117 -5.11 3.97 -12.23
N ALA A 118 -5.76 3.81 -13.39
CA ALA A 118 -6.06 4.93 -14.29
C ALA A 118 -6.98 5.95 -13.62
N GLU A 119 -7.96 5.51 -12.83
CA GLU A 119 -8.85 6.41 -12.12
C GLU A 119 -8.11 7.22 -11.03
N VAL A 120 -7.20 6.59 -10.28
CA VAL A 120 -6.33 7.31 -9.34
C VAL A 120 -5.48 8.34 -10.07
N ASP A 121 -4.83 7.94 -11.17
CA ASP A 121 -3.98 8.85 -11.95
C ASP A 121 -4.80 10.02 -12.53
N ARG A 122 -6.04 9.77 -12.99
CA ARG A 122 -6.96 10.79 -13.51
C ARG A 122 -7.32 11.81 -12.43
N GLN A 123 -7.67 11.35 -11.23
CA GLN A 123 -8.04 12.23 -10.12
C GLN A 123 -6.87 13.10 -9.65
N LEU A 124 -5.67 12.52 -9.56
CA LEU A 124 -4.47 13.25 -9.18
C LEU A 124 -4.05 14.24 -10.29
N GLY A 125 -4.09 13.81 -11.55
CA GLY A 125 -3.79 14.66 -12.70
C GLY A 125 -4.75 15.86 -12.82
N ALA A 126 -6.03 15.68 -12.52
CA ALA A 126 -7.01 16.77 -12.48
C ALA A 126 -6.71 17.84 -11.41
N GLN A 127 -5.92 17.48 -10.40
CA GLN A 127 -5.45 18.37 -9.34
C GLN A 127 -4.02 18.90 -9.61
N GLY A 128 -3.43 18.59 -10.76
CA GLY A 128 -2.04 18.93 -11.09
C GLY A 128 -1.00 18.12 -10.31
N ILE A 129 -1.39 17.00 -9.70
CA ILE A 129 -0.52 16.12 -8.93
C ILE A 129 -0.03 14.99 -9.84
N GLU A 130 1.27 14.87 -9.99
CA GLU A 130 1.91 13.76 -10.70
C GLU A 130 2.76 12.93 -9.73
N VAL A 131 2.43 11.64 -9.58
CA VAL A 131 3.22 10.73 -8.75
C VAL A 131 4.15 9.92 -9.65
N ARG A 132 5.42 10.33 -9.70
CA ARG A 132 6.43 9.65 -10.49
C ARG A 132 7.06 8.51 -9.70
N PRO A 133 7.20 7.30 -10.28
CA PRO A 133 7.91 6.21 -9.62
C PRO A 133 9.33 6.62 -9.28
N THR A 134 9.68 6.63 -7.99
CA THR A 134 11.04 6.96 -7.59
C THR A 134 11.95 5.76 -7.87
N ARG A 135 12.61 5.74 -9.03
CA ARG A 135 13.69 4.78 -9.31
C ARG A 135 14.88 5.12 -8.40
N GLY A 136 15.09 4.31 -7.36
CA GLY A 136 16.34 4.33 -6.60
C GLY A 136 16.36 5.20 -5.35
N ALA A 137 15.25 5.82 -4.91
CA ALA A 137 15.22 6.33 -3.55
C ALA A 137 15.13 5.14 -2.60
N LEU A 138 16.26 4.85 -1.96
CA LEU A 138 16.30 4.27 -0.63
C LEU A 138 15.23 4.99 0.20
N VAL A 139 14.07 4.36 0.34
CA VAL A 139 13.27 4.56 1.54
C VAL A 139 14.14 3.97 2.64
N GLU A 140 14.92 4.84 3.30
CA GLU A 140 15.88 4.49 4.34
C GLU A 140 15.24 3.61 5.43
N ALA A 141 15.90 2.49 5.70
CA ALA A 141 16.16 1.99 7.05
C ALA A 141 17.08 0.78 6.94
N GLY A 142 18.39 1.00 7.09
CA GLY A 142 19.36 -0.07 7.14
C GLY A 142 20.73 0.44 7.54
N ILE A 143 20.94 0.59 8.85
CA ILE A 143 22.28 0.73 9.43
C ILE A 143 23.16 -0.38 8.86
N VAL A 144 24.16 -0.01 8.06
CA VAL A 144 25.25 -0.93 7.72
C VAL A 144 26.10 -1.05 8.99
N ARG A 145 26.05 -2.20 9.66
CA ARG A 145 27.06 -2.51 10.68
C ARG A 145 28.40 -2.62 9.96
N GLU A 146 29.23 -1.61 10.15
CA GLU A 146 30.64 -1.68 9.79
C GLU A 146 31.26 -2.85 10.55
N LYS A 147 31.88 -3.80 9.82
CA LYS A 147 32.68 -4.84 10.46
C LYS A 147 33.92 -4.13 11.02
N ALA A 148 33.99 -4.01 12.34
CA ALA A 148 35.25 -3.71 13.00
C ALA A 148 36.26 -4.80 12.61
N SER A 149 37.31 -4.43 11.89
CA SER A 149 38.47 -5.31 11.69
C SER A 149 39.45 -5.07 12.84
N PRO A 150 39.99 -6.14 13.44
CA PRO A 150 40.74 -6.05 14.69
C PRO A 150 42.08 -5.35 14.49
N ALA A 151 42.46 -4.57 15.50
CA ALA A 151 43.80 -4.02 15.64
C ALA A 151 44.86 -5.15 15.58
N LYS A 152 45.90 -4.93 14.79
CA LYS A 152 47.22 -5.55 14.92
C LYS A 152 48.19 -4.37 14.89
N GLY A 153 48.95 -4.08 15.95
CA GLY A 153 49.82 -5.02 16.64
C GLY A 153 51.20 -4.82 16.05
#